data_AF-A0A3C0CYL7-F1
#
_entry.id   AF-A0A3C0CYL7-F1
#
_cell.length_a   1.000
_cell.length_b   1.000
_cell.length_c   1.000
_cell.angle_alpha   90.00
_cell.angle_beta   90.00
_cell.angle_gamma   90.00
#
_symmetry.space_group_name_H-M   'P 1'
#
loop_
_entity.id
_entity.type
_entity.pdbx_description
1 polymer ?
#
loop_
_entity_poly.entity_id
_entity_poly.type
_entity_poly.pdbx_seq_one_letter_code
_entity_poly.pdbx_strand_id
1 'polypeptide(L)'
;MIRGKIIMLPFCLELDGYTVIGAFNLSLDDWPSVIFDLDEERLPARIEELSPEGLWREAESVKCSVSGSGLRVVVSKPLEVMSMTILTLWWKE
;
A
#
# COMPACT_ATOMS: atom_id res chain seq x y z
N MET A 1 -26.30 -18.51 2.63
CA MET A 1 -26.35 -17.05 2.39
C MET A 1 -25.34 -16.40 3.33
N ILE A 2 -24.12 -16.09 2.85
CA ILE A 2 -23.12 -15.41 3.68
C ILE A 2 -23.48 -13.92 3.66
N ARG A 3 -23.97 -13.40 4.79
CA ARG A 3 -24.08 -11.94 5.01
C ARG A 3 -22.70 -11.44 5.44
N GLY A 4 -21.78 -11.31 4.51
CA GLY A 4 -20.42 -10.85 4.78
C GLY A 4 -20.40 -9.33 4.96
N LYS A 5 -19.90 -8.85 6.10
CA LYS A 5 -19.40 -7.47 6.22
C LYS A 5 -18.26 -7.30 5.20
N ILE A 6 -18.20 -6.17 4.52
CA ILE A 6 -17.09 -5.77 3.65
C ILE A 6 -15.78 -5.87 4.46
N ILE A 7 -14.83 -6.70 4.00
CA ILE A 7 -13.58 -6.97 4.72
C ILE A 7 -12.45 -6.25 3.99
N MET A 8 -11.79 -5.31 4.68
CA MET A 8 -10.46 -4.85 4.28
C MET A 8 -9.43 -5.91 4.70
N LEU A 9 -8.52 -6.27 3.81
CA LEU A 9 -7.37 -7.12 4.15
C LEU A 9 -6.07 -6.31 3.94
N PRO A 10 -5.68 -5.44 4.88
CA PRO A 10 -4.35 -4.88 4.86
C PRO A 10 -3.32 -5.97 5.21
N PHE A 11 -2.14 -5.88 4.63
CA PHE A 11 -1.00 -6.68 5.07
C PHE A 11 0.27 -5.82 5.10
N CYS A 12 1.17 -6.18 6.01
CA CYS A 12 2.52 -5.63 6.15
C CYS A 12 3.46 -6.80 6.38
N LEU A 13 4.49 -6.92 5.55
CA LEU A 13 5.52 -7.94 5.64
C LEU A 13 6.89 -7.26 5.64
N GLU A 14 7.58 -7.36 6.75
CA GLU A 14 8.92 -6.81 6.94
C GLU A 14 9.98 -7.84 6.53
N LEU A 15 10.92 -7.42 5.68
CA LEU A 15 12.00 -8.24 5.14
C LEU A 15 13.33 -7.47 5.25
N ASP A 16 14.46 -8.17 5.09
CA ASP A 16 15.76 -7.49 5.15
C ASP A 16 15.91 -6.50 3.99
N GLY A 17 15.91 -5.21 4.32
CA GLY A 17 16.12 -4.12 3.37
C GLY A 17 14.87 -3.58 2.67
N TYR A 18 13.70 -4.19 2.88
CA TYR A 18 12.43 -3.67 2.34
C TYR A 18 11.21 -4.14 3.13
N THR A 19 10.11 -3.40 3.02
CA THR A 19 8.80 -3.78 3.58
C THR A 19 7.78 -3.86 2.44
N VAL A 20 7.00 -4.93 2.41
CA VAL A 20 5.88 -5.07 1.48
C VAL A 20 4.58 -4.75 2.20
N ILE A 21 3.83 -3.79 1.68
CA ILE A 21 2.51 -3.41 2.19
C ILE A 21 1.47 -3.57 1.10
N GLY A 22 0.23 -3.81 1.47
CA GLY A 22 -0.85 -3.85 0.49
C GLY A 22 -2.23 -3.90 1.08
N ALA A 23 -3.21 -3.66 0.23
CA ALA A 23 -4.62 -3.70 0.58
C ALA A 23 -5.44 -4.28 -0.56
N PHE A 24 -6.47 -5.04 -0.20
CA PHE A 24 -7.47 -5.58 -1.12
C PHE A 24 -8.80 -4.86 -0.91
N ASN A 25 -9.36 -4.27 -1.98
CA ASN A 25 -10.71 -3.74 -1.94
C ASN A 25 -11.71 -4.86 -2.21
N LEU A 26 -12.21 -5.50 -1.15
CA LEU A 26 -13.27 -6.51 -1.23
C LEU A 26 -14.68 -5.91 -1.02
N SER A 27 -14.82 -4.60 -1.20
CA SER A 27 -16.09 -3.90 -1.08
C SER A 27 -16.86 -3.87 -2.41
N LEU A 28 -18.03 -3.23 -2.42
CA LEU A 28 -18.84 -3.03 -3.63
C LEU A 28 -18.61 -1.65 -4.27
N ASP A 29 -17.79 -0.80 -3.66
CA ASP A 29 -17.50 0.55 -4.11
C ASP A 29 -15.99 0.76 -4.28
N ASP A 30 -15.59 1.66 -5.18
CA ASP A 30 -14.20 2.05 -5.32
C ASP A 30 -13.74 2.83 -4.09
N TRP A 31 -12.50 2.60 -3.65
CA TRP A 31 -11.91 3.43 -2.61
C TRP A 31 -11.20 4.60 -3.28
N PRO A 32 -11.49 5.87 -2.91
CA PRO A 32 -10.87 7.02 -3.56
C PRO A 32 -9.36 7.12 -3.32
N SER A 33 -8.88 6.52 -2.23
CA SER A 33 -7.46 6.44 -1.87
C SER A 33 -7.21 5.34 -0.85
N VAL A 34 -5.93 4.94 -0.72
CA VAL A 34 -5.45 4.04 0.32
C VAL A 34 -4.38 4.74 1.13
N ILE A 35 -4.46 4.64 2.46
CA ILE A 35 -3.47 5.21 3.38
C ILE A 35 -2.95 4.09 4.27
N PHE A 36 -1.62 3.96 4.32
CA PHE A 36 -0.93 3.09 5.26
C PHE A 36 -0.15 3.96 6.24
N ASP A 37 -0.41 3.78 7.53
CA ASP A 37 0.38 4.38 8.61
C ASP A 37 1.29 3.28 9.18
N LEU A 38 2.60 3.51 9.12
CA LEU A 38 3.66 2.57 9.53
C LEU A 38 4.47 3.19 10.67
N ASP A 39 4.96 2.34 11.58
CA ASP A 39 5.85 2.73 12.70
C ASP A 39 7.30 2.87 12.20
N GLU A 40 7.51 3.78 11.26
CA GLU A 40 8.79 4.05 10.60
C GLU A 40 9.10 5.55 10.67
N GLU A 41 10.30 5.90 11.12
CA GLU A 41 10.69 7.31 11.34
C GLU A 41 11.44 7.93 10.15
N ARG A 42 11.40 7.27 8.98
CA ARG A 42 12.15 7.68 7.79
C ARG A 42 11.38 7.40 6.50
N LEU A 43 11.79 8.10 5.43
CA LEU A 43 11.27 7.85 4.09
C LEU A 43 11.97 6.62 3.47
N PRO A 44 11.26 5.82 2.66
CA PRO A 44 11.89 4.80 1.83
C PRO A 44 12.77 5.45 0.75
N ALA A 45 13.86 4.77 0.39
CA ALA A 45 14.74 5.18 -0.71
C ALA A 45 14.05 5.03 -2.08
N ARG A 46 13.21 4.01 -2.23
CA ARG A 46 12.43 3.74 -3.44
C ARG A 46 11.10 3.09 -3.07
N ILE A 47 10.07 3.36 -3.87
CA ILE A 47 8.78 2.68 -3.77
C ILE A 47 8.47 2.05 -5.11
N GLU A 48 8.16 0.76 -5.08
CA GLU A 48 7.67 0.04 -6.26
C GLU A 48 6.23 -0.42 -6.02
N GLU A 49 5.40 -0.38 -7.05
CA GLU A 49 4.07 -0.95 -7.06
C GLU A 49 4.02 -2.17 -7.98
N LEU A 50 3.32 -3.21 -7.54
CA LEU A 50 3.04 -4.37 -8.38
C LEU A 50 1.98 -4.02 -9.42
N SER A 51 2.34 -4.10 -10.70
CA SER A 51 1.42 -3.86 -11.80
C SER A 51 0.46 -5.04 -12.01
N PRO A 52 -0.68 -4.84 -12.69
CA PRO A 52 -1.61 -5.92 -13.05
C PRO A 52 -0.96 -7.05 -13.87
N GLU A 53 0.13 -6.75 -14.59
CA GLU A 53 0.90 -7.73 -15.36
C GLU A 53 1.89 -8.54 -14.49
N GLY A 54 1.93 -8.28 -13.18
CA GLY A 54 2.84 -8.96 -12.25
C GLY A 54 4.27 -8.41 -12.26
N LEU A 55 4.47 -7.16 -12.69
CA LEU A 55 5.78 -6.51 -12.73
C LEU A 55 5.87 -5.41 -11.67
N TRP A 56 7.01 -5.33 -10.99
CA TRP A 56 7.30 -4.21 -10.10
C TRP A 56 7.74 -3.00 -10.91
N ARG A 57 7.13 -1.84 -10.64
CA ARG A 57 7.46 -0.56 -11.29
C ARG A 57 7.54 0.55 -10.25
N GLU A 58 8.31 1.58 -10.53
CA GLU A 58 8.36 2.76 -9.66
C GLU A 58 6.96 3.37 -9.48
N ALA A 59 6.60 3.66 -8.24
CA ALA A 59 5.24 4.08 -7.91
C ALA A 59 5.01 5.57 -8.17
N GLU A 60 4.30 5.91 -9.25
CA GLU A 60 4.05 7.31 -9.64
C GLU A 60 2.96 7.99 -8.79
N SER A 61 2.00 7.23 -8.28
CA SER A 61 0.81 7.74 -7.57
C SER A 61 0.91 7.59 -6.05
N VAL A 62 2.12 7.45 -5.51
CA VAL A 62 2.35 7.25 -4.08
C VAL A 62 3.08 8.45 -3.49
N LYS A 63 2.57 8.98 -2.38
CA LYS A 63 3.22 10.04 -1.59
C LYS A 63 3.54 9.52 -0.21
N CYS A 64 4.76 9.80 0.25
CA CYS A 64 5.19 9.49 1.59
C CYS A 64 5.46 10.76 2.38
N SER A 65 5.10 10.74 3.67
CA SER A 65 5.47 11.79 4.60
C SER A 65 5.72 11.18 5.97
N VAL A 66 6.76 11.64 6.66
CA VAL A 66 7.00 11.30 8.06
C VAL A 66 6.46 12.42 8.96
N SER A 67 5.71 12.06 9.99
CA SER A 67 5.25 13.01 11.01
C SER A 67 5.28 12.36 12.39
N GLY A 68 5.98 12.99 13.34
CA GLY A 68 6.24 12.37 14.64
C GLY A 68 7.07 11.11 14.48
N SER A 69 6.60 9.99 15.04
CA SER A 69 7.27 8.69 15.01
C SER A 69 6.73 7.74 13.92
N GLY A 70 6.02 8.24 12.91
CA GLY A 70 5.37 7.38 11.91
C GLY A 70 5.51 7.85 10.47
N LEU A 71 5.53 6.88 9.56
CA LEU A 71 5.54 7.05 8.11
C LEU A 71 4.11 6.86 7.60
N ARG A 72 3.61 7.87 6.89
CA ARG A 72 2.35 7.80 6.15
C ARG A 72 2.62 7.60 4.67
N VAL A 73 2.05 6.54 4.09
CA VAL A 73 2.08 6.23 2.66
C VAL A 73 0.69 6.39 2.07
N VAL A 74 0.53 7.30 1.11
CA VAL A 74 -0.75 7.65 0.49
C VAL A 74 -0.74 7.24 -0.98
N VAL A 75 -1.58 6.28 -1.33
CA VAL A 75 -1.89 5.90 -2.71
C VAL A 75 -3.00 6.81 -3.21
N SER A 76 -2.66 7.76 -4.09
CA SER A 76 -3.56 8.85 -4.55
C SER A 76 -4.37 8.49 -5.79
N LYS A 77 -4.45 7.20 -6.14
CA LYS A 77 -5.31 6.68 -7.20
C LYS A 77 -6.45 5.86 -6.57
N PRO A 78 -7.64 5.83 -7.21
CA PRO A 78 -8.70 4.96 -6.76
C PRO A 78 -8.27 3.49 -6.76
N LEU A 79 -8.70 2.75 -5.74
CA LEU A 79 -8.59 1.31 -5.70
C LEU A 79 -9.95 0.71 -6.06
N GLU A 80 -10.04 0.13 -7.26
CA GLU A 80 -11.28 -0.39 -7.83
C GLU A 80 -11.86 -1.56 -7.03
N VAL A 81 -13.16 -1.80 -7.17
CA VAL A 81 -13.84 -2.99 -6.64
C VAL A 81 -13.11 -4.29 -7.02
N MET A 82 -12.90 -5.17 -6.04
CA MET A 82 -12.23 -6.47 -6.20
C MET A 82 -10.78 -6.38 -6.73
N SER A 83 -10.14 -5.23 -6.54
CA SER A 83 -8.73 -5.02 -6.90
C SER A 83 -7.81 -4.96 -5.69
N MET A 84 -6.51 -4.87 -5.93
CA MET A 84 -5.49 -4.73 -4.90
C MET A 84 -4.43 -3.71 -5.29
N THR A 85 -3.81 -3.10 -4.28
CA THR A 85 -2.54 -2.39 -4.42
C THR A 85 -1.52 -3.08 -3.53
N ILE A 86 -0.32 -3.32 -4.07
CA ILE A 86 0.81 -3.89 -3.35
C ILE A 86 2.01 -3.00 -3.64
N LEU A 87 2.64 -2.53 -2.57
CA LEU A 87 3.81 -1.67 -2.62
C LEU A 87 4.99 -2.36 -1.94
N THR A 88 6.17 -2.17 -2.50
CA THR A 88 7.45 -2.48 -1.85
C THR A 88 8.13 -1.16 -1.48
N LEU A 89 8.40 -0.97 -0.19
CA LEU A 89 9.15 0.14 0.37
C LEU A 89 10.60 -0.30 0.56
N TRP A 90 11.51 0.20 -0.27
CA TRP A 90 12.93 -0.12 -0.18
C TRP A 90 13.64 0.82 0.80
N TRP A 91 14.43 0.25 1.69
CA TRP A 91 15.01 0.96 2.83
C TRP A 91 16.50 1.25 2.73
N LYS A 92 17.24 0.51 1.89
CA LYS A 92 18.67 0.69 1.62
C LYS A 92 18.81 1.16 0.17
N GLU A 93 19.74 2.09 -0.06
CA GLU A 93 20.22 2.41 -1.42
C GLU A 93 21.19 1.33 -1.92
#